data_AF-A0A0F9XC43-F1
#
_entry.id   AF-A0A0F9XC43-F1
#
_cell.length_a   1.000
_cell.length_b   1.000
_cell.length_c   1.000
_cell.angle_alpha   90.00
_cell.angle_beta   90.00
_cell.angle_gamma   90.00
#
_symmetry.space_group_name_H-M   'P 1'
#
loop_
_entity.id
_entity.type
_entity.pdbx_description
1 polymer ?
#
loop_
_entity_poly.entity_id
_entity_poly.type
_entity_poly.pdbx_seq_one_letter_code
_entity_poly.pdbx_strand_id
1 'polypeptide(L)'
;MPDINWKYCQENSDLILSAGLLMLIKIKPTNFGTVCENCYGNYLITDKNENWSYTGEGKNLSNRIKQHAKEKTSTFFKNYVKSNGLAKKLKLEDFEFRTINNSIGRKELEEFTIMNFPTNLNNFQKGKRNLFKAKANEKLWTEVQKNYSKIIEQGEKEFTKIKNFGWTSGKINNGAGIYWIEHKKDGHIYIGESSDVFKRHATHSGRTYFSAVRRNLGETILGFKLQTINGRKRYFSDKEDLELTKYLNSCSIKTMPISFGRFELEEHLIRKHKPILNRKENA
;
A
#
# COMPACT_ATOMS: atom_id res chain seq x y z
N MET A 1 1.98 27.25 -13.80
CA MET A 1 1.75 25.83 -13.44
C MET A 1 0.48 25.76 -12.62
N PRO A 2 -0.33 24.70 -12.73
CA PRO A 2 -1.53 24.54 -11.91
C PRO A 2 -1.16 24.52 -10.41
N ASP A 3 -2.07 24.96 -9.53
CA ASP A 3 -1.89 24.85 -8.08
C ASP A 3 -1.94 23.36 -7.67
N ILE A 4 -0.77 22.81 -7.34
CA ILE A 4 -0.63 21.41 -6.95
C ILE A 4 -1.17 21.26 -5.52
N ASN A 5 -2.39 20.76 -5.42
CA ASN A 5 -3.13 20.54 -4.19
C ASN A 5 -3.75 19.13 -4.16
N TRP A 6 -4.38 18.74 -3.05
CA TRP A 6 -4.99 17.42 -2.88
C TRP A 6 -5.95 17.06 -4.03
N LYS A 7 -6.87 17.97 -4.37
CA LYS A 7 -7.86 17.76 -5.43
C LYS A 7 -7.18 17.51 -6.78
N TYR A 8 -6.23 18.36 -7.15
CA TYR A 8 -5.45 18.19 -8.38
C TYR A 8 -4.77 16.82 -8.42
N CYS A 9 -4.18 16.37 -7.31
CA CYS A 9 -3.51 15.07 -7.24
C CYS A 9 -4.47 13.89 -7.41
N GLN A 10 -5.69 13.98 -6.88
CA GLN A 10 -6.70 12.94 -7.07
C GLN A 10 -7.19 12.89 -8.53
N GLU A 11 -7.41 14.05 -9.16
CA GLU A 11 -7.93 14.16 -10.54
C GLU A 11 -6.87 13.82 -11.59
N ASN A 12 -5.58 14.04 -11.31
CA ASN A 12 -4.48 13.89 -12.26
C ASN A 12 -3.50 12.77 -11.86
N SER A 13 -3.94 11.81 -11.05
CA SER A 13 -3.07 10.80 -10.45
C SER A 13 -2.21 10.05 -11.48
N ASP A 14 -2.79 9.53 -12.57
CA ASP A 14 -2.04 8.80 -13.59
C ASP A 14 -1.02 9.66 -14.34
N LEU A 15 -1.30 10.95 -14.56
CA LEU A 15 -0.34 11.88 -15.16
C LEU A 15 0.86 12.12 -14.22
N ILE A 16 0.59 12.29 -12.93
CA ILE A 16 1.62 12.44 -11.89
C ILE A 16 2.46 11.17 -11.81
N LEU A 17 1.83 9.99 -11.75
CA LEU A 17 2.50 8.70 -11.65
C LEU A 17 3.32 8.37 -12.90
N SER A 18 2.84 8.76 -14.08
CA SER A 18 3.61 8.69 -15.33
C SER A 18 4.88 9.54 -15.24
N ALA A 19 4.82 10.75 -14.66
CA ALA A 19 6.03 11.56 -14.41
C ALA A 19 6.99 10.87 -13.44
N GLY A 20 6.48 10.24 -12.37
CA GLY A 20 7.28 9.48 -11.41
C GLY A 20 7.97 8.25 -12.04
N LEU A 21 7.26 7.52 -12.90
CA LEU A 21 7.81 6.40 -13.64
C LEU A 21 8.93 6.86 -14.59
N LEU A 22 8.71 7.95 -15.34
CA LEU A 22 9.74 8.54 -16.21
C LEU A 22 11.01 8.90 -15.44
N MET A 23 10.88 9.47 -14.24
CA MET A 23 12.04 9.73 -13.39
C MET A 23 12.71 8.42 -12.97
N LEU A 24 11.96 7.43 -12.50
CA LEU A 24 12.50 6.15 -12.02
C LEU A 24 13.31 5.41 -13.10
N ILE A 25 12.82 5.35 -14.34
CA ILE A 25 13.51 4.63 -15.44
C ILE A 25 14.77 5.36 -15.93
N LYS A 26 14.82 6.69 -15.82
CA LYS A 26 15.96 7.51 -16.24
C LYS A 26 17.13 7.48 -15.26
N ILE A 27 16.89 7.06 -14.02
CA ILE A 27 17.95 6.91 -13.02
C ILE A 27 18.94 5.86 -13.51
N LYS A 28 20.23 6.15 -13.37
CA LYS A 28 21.30 5.21 -13.73
C LYS A 28 21.14 3.92 -12.92
N PRO A 29 21.10 2.74 -13.59
CA PRO A 29 21.09 1.47 -12.89
C PRO A 29 22.30 1.29 -11.97
N THR A 30 22.08 0.56 -10.88
CA THR A 30 23.12 0.24 -9.91
C THR A 30 23.11 -1.26 -9.61
N ASN A 31 24.29 -1.87 -9.52
CA ASN A 31 24.43 -3.28 -9.16
C ASN A 31 24.06 -3.55 -7.70
N PHE A 32 23.60 -4.76 -7.40
CA PHE A 32 23.48 -5.22 -6.00
C PHE A 32 24.84 -5.19 -5.28
N GLY A 33 24.81 -4.92 -3.97
CA GLY A 33 26.02 -4.79 -3.14
C GLY A 33 26.54 -3.36 -2.99
N THR A 34 26.01 -2.40 -3.75
CA THR A 34 26.26 -0.97 -3.54
C THR A 34 25.42 -0.40 -2.40
N VAL A 35 25.83 0.77 -1.91
CA VAL A 35 25.08 1.50 -0.88
C VAL A 35 23.79 2.06 -1.48
N CYS A 36 22.65 1.66 -0.92
CA CYS A 36 21.34 2.25 -1.18
C CYS A 36 20.95 3.15 -0.01
N GLU A 37 20.42 4.33 -0.32
CA GLU A 37 19.93 5.29 0.67
C GLU A 37 18.84 4.67 1.57
N ASN A 38 18.86 5.03 2.84
CA ASN A 38 17.85 4.66 3.80
C ASN A 38 16.69 5.67 3.78
N CYS A 39 15.81 5.54 2.80
CA CYS A 39 14.66 6.43 2.62
C CYS A 39 13.39 5.65 2.28
N TYR A 40 12.26 6.36 2.28
CA TYR A 40 10.99 5.90 1.74
C TYR A 40 11.04 6.00 0.21
N GLY A 41 10.44 5.04 -0.50
CA GLY A 41 10.28 5.21 -1.94
C GLY A 41 9.95 3.96 -2.71
N ASN A 42 10.29 3.99 -4.00
CA ASN A 42 10.07 2.92 -4.94
C ASN A 42 11.37 2.46 -5.58
N TYR A 43 11.37 1.22 -6.06
CA TYR A 43 12.50 0.65 -6.78
C TYR A 43 12.02 -0.11 -8.03
N LEU A 44 12.93 -0.19 -9.00
CA LEU A 44 12.81 -0.99 -10.21
C LEU A 44 14.05 -1.86 -10.33
N ILE A 45 13.88 -3.16 -10.48
CA ILE A 45 14.94 -4.14 -10.71
C ILE A 45 14.78 -4.64 -12.13
N THR A 46 15.86 -4.64 -12.91
CA THR A 46 15.89 -5.13 -14.30
C THR A 46 17.11 -6.02 -14.51
N ASP A 47 17.05 -6.97 -15.43
CA ASP A 47 18.27 -7.48 -16.04
C ASP A 47 18.87 -6.41 -16.98
N LYS A 48 20.12 -6.60 -17.42
CA LYS A 48 20.83 -5.63 -18.29
C LYS A 48 20.13 -5.35 -19.63
N ASN A 49 19.34 -6.30 -20.11
CA ASN A 49 18.59 -6.17 -21.37
C ASN A 49 17.13 -5.76 -21.15
N GLU A 50 16.72 -5.52 -19.90
CA GLU A 50 15.35 -5.17 -19.51
C GLU A 50 14.26 -6.17 -19.97
N ASN A 51 14.65 -7.41 -20.27
CA ASN A 51 13.74 -8.50 -20.58
C ASN A 51 12.97 -8.98 -19.34
N TRP A 52 13.56 -8.79 -18.16
CA TRP A 52 13.01 -9.19 -16.88
C TRP A 52 12.98 -7.99 -15.96
N SER A 53 11.80 -7.66 -15.42
CA SER A 53 11.72 -6.56 -14.49
C SER A 53 10.73 -6.77 -13.35
N TYR A 54 11.05 -6.14 -12.23
CA TYR A 54 10.29 -6.16 -10.99
C TYR A 54 10.27 -4.79 -10.34
N THR A 55 9.13 -4.34 -9.84
CA THR A 55 9.02 -3.10 -9.08
C THR A 55 8.41 -3.34 -7.71
N GLY A 56 8.69 -2.44 -6.77
CA GLY A 56 8.02 -2.41 -5.49
C GLY A 56 8.25 -1.10 -4.74
N GLU A 57 7.73 -1.06 -3.52
CA GLU A 57 7.90 0.06 -2.59
C GLU A 57 8.59 -0.37 -1.28
N GLY A 58 9.02 0.62 -0.50
CA GLY A 58 9.43 0.38 0.87
C GLY A 58 9.56 1.66 1.69
N LYS A 59 9.32 1.52 3.00
CA LYS A 59 9.64 2.54 4.02
C LYS A 59 11.15 2.69 4.27
N ASN A 60 11.92 1.68 3.87
CA ASN A 60 13.37 1.64 3.97
C ASN A 60 13.91 0.91 2.73
N LEU A 61 14.28 1.68 1.71
CA LEU A 61 14.79 1.14 0.44
C LEU A 61 16.07 0.33 0.65
N SER A 62 17.01 0.80 1.46
CA SER A 62 18.25 0.06 1.77
C SER A 62 17.98 -1.37 2.25
N ASN A 63 17.05 -1.56 3.19
CA ASN A 63 16.69 -2.88 3.71
C ASN A 63 15.98 -3.73 2.64
N ARG A 64 15.09 -3.14 1.84
CA ARG A 64 14.41 -3.84 0.74
C ARG A 64 15.40 -4.33 -0.33
N ILE A 65 16.33 -3.48 -0.74
CA ILE A 65 17.35 -3.84 -1.74
C ILE A 65 18.28 -4.92 -1.17
N LYS A 66 18.73 -4.81 0.09
CA LYS A 66 19.51 -5.87 0.76
C LYS A 66 18.77 -7.21 0.84
N GLN A 67 17.44 -7.19 1.00
CA GLN A 67 16.61 -8.39 0.98
C GLN A 67 16.58 -9.02 -0.42
N HIS A 68 16.50 -8.22 -1.47
CA HIS A 68 16.52 -8.68 -2.86
C HIS A 68 17.91 -9.10 -3.34
N ALA A 69 18.98 -8.63 -2.69
CA ALA A 69 20.36 -9.04 -2.93
C ALA A 69 20.71 -10.45 -2.41
N LYS A 70 19.74 -11.24 -1.94
CA LYS A 70 19.95 -12.62 -1.47
C LYS A 70 18.90 -13.54 -2.06
N GLU A 71 19.32 -14.62 -2.73
CA GLU A 71 18.40 -15.57 -3.39
C GLU A 71 17.31 -16.11 -2.44
N LYS A 72 17.69 -16.47 -1.20
CA LYS A 72 16.77 -17.02 -0.20
C LYS A 72 15.65 -16.05 0.18
N THR A 73 15.84 -14.75 0.07
CA THR A 73 14.85 -13.73 0.47
C THR A 73 14.33 -12.89 -0.68
N SER A 74 14.96 -12.95 -1.85
CA SER A 74 14.60 -12.19 -3.04
C SER A 74 13.31 -12.71 -3.65
N THR A 75 12.27 -11.87 -3.64
CA THR A 75 10.98 -12.26 -4.21
C THR A 75 11.03 -12.25 -5.73
N PHE A 76 11.68 -11.25 -6.33
CA PHE A 76 11.79 -11.15 -7.78
C PHE A 76 12.57 -12.32 -8.36
N PHE A 77 13.70 -12.68 -7.74
CA PHE A 77 14.57 -13.74 -8.25
C PHE A 77 13.90 -15.11 -8.15
N LYS A 78 13.17 -15.37 -7.05
CA LYS A 78 12.33 -16.58 -6.94
C LYS A 78 11.24 -16.64 -8.01
N ASN A 79 10.64 -15.51 -8.36
CA ASN A 79 9.65 -15.47 -9.44
C ASN A 79 10.33 -15.73 -10.79
N TYR A 80 11.49 -15.13 -11.05
CA TYR A 80 12.29 -15.36 -12.26
C TYR A 80 12.65 -16.84 -12.45
N VAL A 81 13.20 -17.48 -11.41
CA VAL A 81 13.57 -18.91 -11.44
C VAL A 81 12.36 -19.80 -11.75
N LYS A 82 11.17 -19.45 -11.27
CA LYS A 82 9.93 -20.19 -11.57
C LYS A 82 9.42 -19.97 -12.98
N SER A 83 9.60 -18.77 -13.54
CA SER A 83 9.07 -18.39 -14.85
C SER A 83 9.88 -18.95 -16.02
N ASN A 84 11.18 -19.23 -15.83
CA ASN A 84 12.09 -19.55 -16.93
C ASN A 84 12.63 -21.00 -16.87
N GLY A 85 11.75 -21.99 -16.98
CA GLY A 85 12.06 -23.42 -16.78
C GLY A 85 13.17 -24.02 -17.65
N LEU A 86 13.64 -23.36 -18.72
CA LEU A 86 14.54 -23.96 -19.73
C LEU A 86 15.63 -23.05 -20.35
N ALA A 87 15.76 -21.75 -20.03
CA ALA A 87 16.76 -20.88 -20.68
C ALA A 87 17.76 -20.24 -19.69
N LYS A 88 18.98 -19.95 -20.19
CA LYS A 88 20.17 -19.42 -19.48
C LYS A 88 19.83 -18.74 -18.14
N LYS A 89 20.23 -19.39 -17.05
CA LYS A 89 20.02 -18.90 -15.69
C LYS A 89 20.85 -17.63 -15.47
N LEU A 90 20.28 -16.46 -15.76
CA LEU A 90 20.74 -15.21 -15.16
C LEU A 90 20.92 -15.45 -13.66
N LYS A 91 22.08 -15.06 -13.16
CA LYS A 91 22.40 -15.03 -11.74
C LYS A 91 21.90 -13.72 -11.16
N LEU A 92 21.88 -13.64 -9.83
CA LEU A 92 21.45 -12.42 -9.15
C LEU A 92 22.32 -11.19 -9.52
N GLU A 93 23.60 -11.42 -9.78
CA GLU A 93 24.57 -10.41 -10.24
C GLU A 93 24.30 -9.86 -11.65
N ASP A 94 23.44 -10.51 -12.44
CA ASP A 94 23.02 -10.03 -13.76
C ASP A 94 21.85 -9.02 -13.69
N PHE A 95 21.33 -8.78 -12.48
CA PHE A 95 20.27 -7.81 -12.22
C PHE A 95 20.82 -6.55 -11.58
N GLU A 96 20.20 -5.44 -11.95
CA GLU A 96 20.51 -4.09 -11.48
C GLU A 96 19.24 -3.47 -10.90
N PHE A 97 19.41 -2.45 -10.07
CA PHE A 97 18.29 -1.73 -9.48
C PHE A 97 18.39 -0.22 -9.70
N ARG A 98 17.22 0.43 -9.72
CA ARG A 98 17.03 1.88 -9.66
C ARG A 98 16.11 2.18 -8.49
N THR A 99 16.32 3.31 -7.82
CA THR A 99 15.51 3.74 -6.68
C THR A 99 15.13 5.20 -6.83
N ILE A 100 13.91 5.55 -6.41
CA ILE A 100 13.46 6.94 -6.30
C ILE A 100 12.87 7.16 -4.91
N ASN A 101 13.33 8.23 -4.23
CA ASN A 101 12.80 8.64 -2.94
C ASN A 101 11.46 9.35 -3.14
N ASN A 102 10.44 8.91 -2.39
CA ASN A 102 9.09 9.43 -2.48
C ASN A 102 8.49 9.70 -1.10
N SER A 103 8.10 10.96 -0.89
CA SER A 103 7.35 11.43 0.28
C SER A 103 5.85 11.18 0.17
N ILE A 104 5.31 10.98 -1.04
CA ILE A 104 3.88 10.67 -1.28
C ILE A 104 3.71 9.83 -2.55
N GLY A 105 2.69 8.97 -2.58
CA GLY A 105 2.28 8.23 -3.78
C GLY A 105 3.05 6.94 -4.02
N ARG A 106 3.71 6.38 -2.99
CA ARG A 106 4.57 5.19 -3.14
C ARG A 106 3.79 3.99 -3.66
N LYS A 107 2.63 3.77 -3.05
CA LYS A 107 1.81 2.61 -3.36
C LYS A 107 1.24 2.71 -4.77
N GLU A 108 0.77 3.90 -5.12
CA GLU A 108 0.22 4.15 -6.43
C GLU A 108 1.29 4.06 -7.53
N LEU A 109 2.53 4.48 -7.26
CA LEU A 109 3.63 4.36 -8.23
C LEU A 109 4.02 2.90 -8.48
N GLU A 110 4.02 2.05 -7.44
CA GLU A 110 4.18 0.61 -7.60
C GLU A 110 3.08 0.05 -8.53
N GLU A 111 1.80 0.31 -8.22
CA GLU A 111 0.66 -0.18 -9.00
C GLU A 111 0.66 0.34 -10.44
N PHE A 112 1.04 1.60 -10.64
CA PHE A 112 1.14 2.21 -11.96
C PHE A 112 2.27 1.60 -12.78
N THR A 113 3.44 1.43 -12.18
CA THR A 113 4.61 0.82 -12.83
C THR A 113 4.32 -0.62 -13.23
N ILE A 114 3.60 -1.38 -12.41
CA ILE A 114 3.23 -2.76 -12.72
C ILE A 114 2.39 -2.87 -14.00
N MET A 115 1.59 -1.85 -14.28
CA MET A 115 0.72 -1.81 -15.46
C MET A 115 1.38 -1.13 -16.66
N ASN A 116 2.24 -0.14 -16.45
CA ASN A 116 2.75 0.76 -17.49
C ASN A 116 4.25 0.56 -17.81
N PHE A 117 4.89 -0.42 -17.18
CA PHE A 117 6.26 -0.88 -17.47
C PHE A 117 6.24 -2.41 -17.53
N PRO A 118 7.08 -3.09 -18.35
CA PRO A 118 7.06 -4.55 -18.53
C PRO A 118 7.55 -5.35 -17.30
N THR A 119 6.94 -5.17 -16.12
CA THR A 119 7.27 -5.85 -14.86
C THR A 119 6.75 -7.28 -14.79
N ASN A 120 7.24 -8.12 -15.69
CA ASN A 120 6.85 -9.53 -15.85
C ASN A 120 7.19 -10.43 -14.63
N LEU A 121 7.96 -9.94 -13.66
CA LEU A 121 8.24 -10.67 -12.41
C LEU A 121 7.32 -10.28 -11.24
N ASN A 122 6.47 -9.24 -11.38
CA ASN A 122 5.44 -8.92 -10.39
C ASN A 122 4.25 -9.86 -10.54
N ASN A 123 3.89 -10.57 -9.46
CA ASN A 123 2.72 -11.45 -9.44
C ASN A 123 1.53 -10.85 -8.69
N PHE A 124 1.76 -9.83 -7.85
CA PHE A 124 0.75 -9.14 -7.08
C PHE A 124 0.43 -7.78 -7.71
N GLN A 125 -0.72 -7.20 -7.35
CA GLN A 125 -1.18 -5.87 -7.83
C GLN A 125 -1.41 -5.75 -9.34
N LYS A 126 -1.53 -6.88 -10.07
CA LYS A 126 -1.97 -6.86 -11.47
C LYS A 126 -3.40 -6.34 -11.59
N GLY A 127 -3.66 -5.53 -12.62
CA GLY A 127 -4.99 -5.01 -12.94
C GLY A 127 -5.53 -3.96 -11.96
N LYS A 128 -4.68 -3.33 -11.14
CA LYS A 128 -5.08 -2.28 -10.19
C LYS A 128 -5.18 -0.90 -10.81
N ARG A 129 -4.57 -0.70 -11.98
CA ARG A 129 -4.63 0.51 -12.80
C ARG A 129 -4.77 0.16 -14.27
N ASN A 130 -5.09 1.16 -15.07
CA ASN A 130 -5.17 1.04 -16.53
C ASN A 130 -3.84 1.41 -17.19
N LEU A 131 -3.69 1.02 -18.45
CA LEU A 131 -2.65 1.56 -19.33
C LEU A 131 -2.87 3.06 -19.56
N PHE A 132 -1.80 3.83 -19.56
CA PHE A 132 -1.82 5.28 -19.68
C PHE A 132 -0.81 5.73 -20.75
N LYS A 133 -1.22 6.67 -21.62
CA LYS A 133 -0.48 7.04 -22.84
C LYS A 133 -0.14 8.53 -22.97
N ALA A 134 -0.38 9.35 -21.96
CA ALA A 134 -0.05 10.78 -22.06
C ALA A 134 1.45 11.03 -21.81
N LYS A 135 1.99 12.08 -22.45
CA LYS A 135 3.35 12.56 -22.15
C LYS A 135 3.36 13.24 -20.80
N ALA A 136 4.20 12.75 -19.90
CA ALA A 136 4.37 13.35 -18.58
C ALA A 136 5.61 14.25 -18.53
N ASN A 137 5.56 15.22 -17.63
CA ASN A 137 6.65 16.17 -17.36
C ASN A 137 7.26 15.83 -15.99
N GLU A 138 8.55 15.50 -15.94
CA GLU A 138 9.25 15.14 -14.69
C GLU A 138 9.20 16.24 -13.63
N LYS A 139 9.07 17.51 -14.04
CA LYS A 139 8.89 18.63 -13.10
C LYS A 139 7.63 18.45 -12.25
N LEU A 140 6.57 17.84 -12.82
CA LEU A 140 5.32 17.59 -12.09
C LEU A 140 5.54 16.66 -10.89
N TRP A 141 6.29 15.57 -11.06
CA TRP A 141 6.60 14.67 -9.95
C TRP A 141 7.38 15.40 -8.86
N THR A 142 8.42 16.14 -9.27
CA THR A 142 9.26 16.91 -8.35
C THR A 142 8.44 17.94 -7.55
N GLU A 143 7.52 18.64 -8.20
CA GLU A 143 6.66 19.64 -7.55
C GLU A 143 5.64 19.00 -6.60
N VAL A 144 5.06 17.84 -6.96
CA VAL A 144 4.18 17.08 -6.06
C VAL A 144 4.94 16.61 -4.83
N GLN A 145 6.13 16.04 -5.01
CA GLN A 145 6.96 15.59 -3.88
C GLN A 145 7.38 16.75 -2.97
N LYS A 146 7.66 17.95 -3.52
CA LYS A 146 7.97 19.15 -2.72
C LYS A 146 6.78 19.66 -1.90
N ASN A 147 5.56 19.51 -2.41
CA ASN A 147 4.34 20.00 -1.76
C ASN A 147 3.63 18.95 -0.89
N TYR A 148 4.25 17.78 -0.66
CA TYR A 148 3.59 16.63 -0.05
C TYR A 148 2.90 16.96 1.28
N SER A 149 3.53 17.74 2.16
CA SER A 149 2.97 18.09 3.49
C SER A 149 1.64 18.82 3.35
N LYS A 150 1.59 19.86 2.50
CA LYS A 150 0.38 20.63 2.22
C LYS A 150 -0.71 19.76 1.58
N ILE A 151 -0.32 18.85 0.68
CA ILE A 151 -1.23 17.90 0.03
C ILE A 151 -1.87 16.97 1.08
N ILE A 152 -1.08 16.40 1.99
CA ILE A 152 -1.57 15.51 3.04
C ILE A 152 -2.47 16.26 4.03
N GLU A 153 -2.11 17.46 4.45
CA GLU A 153 -2.96 18.30 5.32
C GLU A 153 -4.31 18.62 4.68
N GLN A 154 -4.33 18.88 3.37
CA GLN A 154 -5.58 19.07 2.63
C GLN A 154 -6.38 17.77 2.52
N GLY A 155 -5.71 16.64 2.28
CA GLY A 155 -6.34 15.32 2.29
C GLY A 155 -6.99 14.99 3.63
N GLU A 156 -6.34 15.34 4.74
CA GLU A 156 -6.93 15.25 6.07
C GLU A 156 -8.19 16.14 6.19
N LYS A 157 -8.12 17.40 5.75
CA LYS A 157 -9.28 18.31 5.79
C LYS A 157 -10.46 17.81 4.96
N GLU A 158 -10.21 17.19 3.81
CA GLU A 158 -11.26 16.53 3.04
C GLU A 158 -11.77 15.28 3.74
N PHE A 159 -10.86 14.50 4.33
CA PHE A 159 -11.22 13.32 5.10
C PHE A 159 -12.18 13.69 6.24
N THR A 160 -11.87 14.68 7.08
CA THR A 160 -12.70 15.04 8.25
C THR A 160 -14.13 15.42 7.89
N LYS A 161 -14.38 15.99 6.71
CA LYS A 161 -15.73 16.36 6.23
C LYS A 161 -16.63 15.17 5.88
N ILE A 162 -16.05 13.99 5.64
CA ILE A 162 -16.83 12.81 5.23
C ILE A 162 -17.71 12.33 6.39
N LYS A 163 -18.95 11.97 6.08
CA LYS A 163 -19.93 11.44 7.02
C LYS A 163 -19.55 10.04 7.52
N ASN A 164 -19.72 9.79 8.81
CA ASN A 164 -19.68 8.45 9.39
C ASN A 164 -21.02 7.74 9.20
N PHE A 165 -20.97 6.45 8.88
CA PHE A 165 -22.15 5.60 8.76
C PHE A 165 -22.11 4.47 9.79
N GLY A 166 -23.26 3.91 10.17
CA GLY A 166 -23.27 2.68 10.96
C GLY A 166 -22.60 1.55 10.18
N TRP A 167 -21.94 0.63 10.88
CA TRP A 167 -21.17 -0.46 10.25
C TRP A 167 -21.98 -1.26 9.22
N THR A 168 -23.24 -1.56 9.53
CA THR A 168 -24.15 -2.37 8.70
C THR A 168 -24.91 -1.56 7.66
N SER A 169 -25.07 -0.24 7.86
CA SER A 169 -25.84 0.66 7.00
C SER A 169 -24.97 1.55 6.11
N GLY A 170 -23.65 1.38 6.18
CA GLY A 170 -22.67 2.15 5.42
C GLY A 170 -22.78 1.95 3.92
N LYS A 171 -22.92 3.05 3.20
CA LYS A 171 -22.75 3.08 1.74
C LYS A 171 -21.25 3.20 1.44
N ILE A 172 -20.59 2.05 1.28
CA ILE A 172 -19.16 1.99 1.02
C ILE A 172 -18.90 1.97 -0.49
N ASN A 173 -18.11 2.93 -0.97
CA ASN A 173 -17.73 3.00 -2.38
C ASN A 173 -16.72 1.90 -2.74
N ASN A 174 -16.78 1.42 -3.98
CA ASN A 174 -15.75 0.55 -4.53
C ASN A 174 -14.48 1.35 -4.84
N GLY A 175 -13.33 0.68 -4.81
CA GLY A 175 -12.05 1.24 -5.25
C GLY A 175 -11.07 1.56 -4.14
N ALA A 176 -9.88 2.01 -4.55
CA ALA A 176 -8.77 2.27 -3.64
C ALA A 176 -9.08 3.46 -2.71
N GLY A 177 -8.62 3.38 -1.47
CA GLY A 177 -8.92 4.40 -0.48
C GLY A 177 -8.51 4.03 0.93
N ILE A 178 -8.95 4.84 1.88
CA ILE A 178 -8.80 4.60 3.31
C ILE A 178 -10.16 4.39 3.97
N TYR A 179 -10.16 3.65 5.08
CA TYR A 179 -11.31 3.42 5.92
C TYR A 179 -10.96 3.66 7.40
N TRP A 180 -11.95 4.11 8.15
CA TRP A 180 -11.84 4.55 9.54
C TRP A 180 -12.99 3.95 10.33
N ILE A 181 -12.66 3.35 11.48
CA ILE A 181 -13.60 2.60 12.32
C ILE A 181 -13.63 3.22 13.70
N GLU A 182 -14.81 3.62 14.16
CA GLU A 182 -15.04 4.11 15.52
C GLU A 182 -16.05 3.25 16.26
N HIS A 183 -15.87 3.11 17.55
CA HIS A 183 -16.85 2.55 18.46
C HIS A 183 -17.37 3.65 19.39
N LYS A 184 -18.66 3.62 19.72
CA LYS A 184 -19.29 4.67 20.55
C LYS A 184 -18.67 4.80 21.95
N LYS A 185 -18.21 3.67 22.52
CA LYS A 185 -17.63 3.65 23.88
C LYS A 185 -16.11 3.70 23.86
N ASP A 186 -15.48 2.95 22.95
CA ASP A 186 -14.02 2.79 22.92
C ASP A 186 -13.33 3.82 22.01
N GLY A 187 -14.10 4.71 21.37
CA GLY A 187 -13.57 5.77 20.52
C GLY A 187 -12.97 5.23 19.22
N HIS A 188 -11.79 5.73 18.87
CA HIS A 188 -11.18 5.44 17.58
C HIS A 188 -10.45 4.09 17.56
N ILE A 189 -11.00 3.15 16.79
CA ILE A 189 -10.55 1.75 16.79
C ILE A 189 -9.41 1.53 15.81
N TYR A 190 -9.61 1.93 14.54
CA TYR A 190 -8.69 1.54 13.47
C TYR A 190 -8.79 2.45 12.24
N ILE A 191 -7.64 2.69 11.62
CA ILE A 191 -7.51 3.23 10.26
C ILE A 191 -6.82 2.18 9.39
N GLY A 192 -7.29 1.98 8.17
CA GLY A 192 -6.64 1.13 7.19
C GLY A 192 -6.70 1.70 5.77
N GLU A 193 -5.73 1.37 4.93
CA GLU A 193 -5.82 1.52 3.47
C GLU A 193 -6.33 0.24 2.79
N SER A 194 -6.85 0.39 1.58
CA SER A 194 -7.03 -0.74 0.69
C SER A 194 -7.08 -0.36 -0.77
N SER A 195 -6.72 -1.34 -1.63
CA SER A 195 -6.98 -1.26 -3.07
C SER A 195 -8.47 -1.32 -3.43
N ASP A 196 -9.31 -1.74 -2.48
CA ASP A 196 -10.77 -1.80 -2.61
C ASP A 196 -11.40 -1.77 -1.20
N VAL A 197 -11.87 -0.59 -0.76
CA VAL A 197 -12.41 -0.40 0.60
C VAL A 197 -13.74 -1.12 0.81
N PHE A 198 -14.54 -1.31 -0.24
CA PHE A 198 -15.77 -2.11 -0.18
C PHE A 198 -15.45 -3.59 0.09
N LYS A 199 -14.56 -4.19 -0.70
CA LYS A 199 -14.14 -5.59 -0.47
C LYS A 199 -13.47 -5.78 0.88
N ARG A 200 -12.74 -4.76 1.35
CA ARG A 200 -12.11 -4.78 2.68
C ARG A 200 -13.14 -4.75 3.80
N HIS A 201 -14.14 -3.87 3.72
CA HIS A 201 -15.26 -3.83 4.66
C HIS A 201 -16.05 -5.14 4.67
N ALA A 202 -16.33 -5.73 3.51
CA ALA A 202 -16.97 -7.05 3.42
C ALA A 202 -16.13 -8.15 4.09
N THR A 203 -14.80 -8.12 3.90
CA THR A 203 -13.88 -9.05 4.57
C THR A 203 -13.93 -8.89 6.10
N HIS A 204 -14.02 -7.67 6.60
CA HIS A 204 -14.12 -7.40 8.04
C HIS A 204 -15.50 -7.73 8.61
N SER A 205 -16.55 -7.67 7.79
CA SER A 205 -17.92 -8.06 8.15
C SER A 205 -18.14 -9.59 8.10
N GLY A 206 -17.24 -10.34 7.48
CA GLY A 206 -17.25 -11.80 7.43
C GLY A 206 -16.58 -12.45 8.66
N ARG A 207 -15.77 -13.49 8.41
CA ARG A 207 -15.10 -14.29 9.45
C ARG A 207 -13.69 -13.79 9.79
N THR A 208 -13.19 -14.14 10.98
CA THR A 208 -11.89 -13.66 11.49
C THR A 208 -10.68 -14.06 10.64
N TYR A 209 -10.71 -15.21 9.97
CA TYR A 209 -9.54 -15.77 9.30
C TYR A 209 -8.85 -14.80 8.31
N PHE A 210 -9.62 -14.05 7.54
CA PHE A 210 -9.09 -13.07 6.56
C PHE A 210 -9.02 -11.63 7.10
N SER A 211 -9.51 -11.38 8.30
CA SER A 211 -9.68 -10.03 8.85
C SER A 211 -8.64 -9.73 9.93
N ALA A 212 -7.65 -8.91 9.60
CA ALA A 212 -6.66 -8.42 10.58
C ALA A 212 -7.32 -7.59 11.68
N VAL A 213 -8.31 -6.77 11.32
CA VAL A 213 -9.11 -5.98 12.27
C VAL A 213 -9.77 -6.89 13.30
N ARG A 214 -10.49 -7.94 12.87
CA ARG A 214 -11.16 -8.87 13.80
C ARG A 214 -10.20 -9.56 14.75
N ARG A 215 -9.03 -10.00 14.25
CA ARG A 215 -7.99 -10.62 15.09
C ARG A 215 -7.48 -9.66 16.16
N ASN A 216 -7.10 -8.45 15.75
CA ASN A 216 -6.59 -7.45 16.68
C ASN A 216 -7.67 -7.01 17.69
N LEU A 217 -8.92 -6.86 17.24
CA LEU A 217 -10.06 -6.51 18.08
C LEU A 217 -10.31 -7.58 19.14
N GLY A 218 -10.33 -8.86 18.74
CA GLY A 218 -10.56 -9.98 19.65
C GLY A 218 -9.48 -10.08 20.72
N GLU A 219 -8.20 -10.02 20.34
CA GLU A 219 -7.10 -10.12 21.31
C GLU A 219 -6.97 -8.86 22.19
N THR A 220 -7.16 -7.68 21.61
CA THR A 220 -6.83 -6.41 22.28
C THR A 220 -7.98 -5.81 23.08
N ILE A 221 -9.19 -5.86 22.54
CA ILE A 221 -10.36 -5.21 23.13
C ILE A 221 -11.21 -6.22 23.90
N LEU A 222 -11.42 -7.41 23.33
CA LEU A 222 -12.26 -8.45 23.97
C LEU A 222 -11.48 -9.46 24.81
N GLY A 223 -10.14 -9.43 24.77
CA GLY A 223 -9.28 -10.30 25.58
C GLY A 223 -9.29 -11.78 25.17
N PHE A 224 -9.76 -12.10 23.96
CA PHE A 224 -9.79 -13.46 23.42
C PHE A 224 -8.39 -13.94 23.04
N LYS A 225 -8.22 -15.26 22.92
CA LYS A 225 -6.95 -15.86 22.52
C LYS A 225 -7.09 -16.52 21.15
N LEU A 226 -6.25 -16.12 20.19
CA LEU A 226 -6.24 -16.78 18.88
C LEU A 226 -5.88 -18.25 19.00
N GLN A 227 -6.72 -19.09 18.41
CA GLN A 227 -6.57 -20.52 18.31
C GLN A 227 -5.79 -20.89 17.04
N THR A 228 -5.09 -22.03 17.11
CA THR A 228 -4.34 -22.61 15.99
C THR A 228 -5.16 -23.75 15.38
N ILE A 229 -5.53 -23.60 14.11
CA ILE A 229 -6.17 -24.67 13.32
C ILE A 229 -5.31 -24.90 12.08
N ASN A 230 -4.96 -26.15 11.79
CA ASN A 230 -4.10 -26.54 10.67
C ASN A 230 -2.79 -25.72 10.62
N GLY A 231 -2.13 -25.55 11.78
CA GLY A 231 -0.88 -24.81 11.91
C GLY A 231 -0.98 -23.29 11.76
N ARG A 232 -2.19 -22.72 11.63
CA ARG A 232 -2.39 -21.27 11.50
C ARG A 232 -3.06 -20.70 12.75
N LYS A 233 -2.36 -19.85 13.50
CA LYS A 233 -2.89 -19.13 14.67
C LYS A 233 -3.71 -17.90 14.23
N ARG A 234 -4.95 -18.13 13.79
CA ARG A 234 -5.79 -17.10 13.14
C ARG A 234 -7.30 -17.21 13.44
N TYR A 235 -7.69 -18.04 14.40
CA TYR A 235 -9.10 -18.39 14.61
C TYR A 235 -9.56 -17.98 15.99
N PHE A 236 -10.85 -17.68 16.09
CA PHE A 236 -11.59 -17.68 17.35
C PHE A 236 -12.67 -18.75 17.27
N SER A 237 -13.23 -19.15 18.40
CA SER A 237 -14.43 -19.99 18.44
C SER A 237 -15.62 -19.27 17.81
N ASP A 238 -16.64 -20.02 17.37
CA ASP A 238 -17.85 -19.42 16.78
C ASP A 238 -18.54 -18.43 17.74
N LYS A 239 -18.51 -18.71 19.05
CA LYS A 239 -19.05 -17.81 20.08
C LYS A 239 -18.27 -16.49 20.14
N GLU A 240 -16.94 -16.55 20.15
CA GLU A 240 -16.08 -15.36 20.12
C GLU A 240 -16.25 -14.59 18.79
N ASP A 241 -16.39 -15.30 17.66
CA ASP A 241 -16.65 -14.68 16.35
C ASP A 241 -18.02 -13.98 16.29
N LEU A 242 -19.02 -14.50 16.99
CA LEU A 242 -20.31 -13.83 17.15
C LEU A 242 -20.18 -12.54 17.97
N GLU A 243 -19.44 -12.56 19.07
CA GLU A 243 -19.19 -11.36 19.89
C GLU A 243 -18.41 -10.28 19.10
N LEU A 244 -17.42 -10.68 18.31
CA LEU A 244 -16.72 -9.79 17.38
C LEU A 244 -17.68 -9.14 16.37
N THR A 245 -18.64 -9.90 15.87
CA THR A 245 -19.63 -9.42 14.91
C THR A 245 -20.58 -8.42 15.58
N LYS A 246 -21.04 -8.70 16.80
CA LYS A 246 -21.84 -7.76 17.59
C LYS A 246 -21.10 -6.45 17.84
N TYR A 247 -19.82 -6.54 18.22
CA TYR A 247 -18.97 -5.36 18.44
C TYR A 247 -18.80 -4.54 17.15
N LEU A 248 -18.47 -5.18 16.02
CA LEU A 248 -18.33 -4.44 14.76
C LEU A 248 -19.65 -3.81 14.33
N ASN A 249 -20.78 -4.48 14.53
CA ASN A 249 -22.10 -3.93 14.23
C ASN A 249 -22.47 -2.71 15.08
N SER A 250 -21.86 -2.52 16.27
CA SER A 250 -21.99 -1.30 17.07
C SER A 250 -20.99 -0.19 16.70
N CYS A 251 -20.07 -0.45 15.77
CA CYS A 251 -19.15 0.55 15.25
C CYS A 251 -19.79 1.44 14.17
N SER A 252 -19.14 2.56 13.90
CA SER A 252 -19.31 3.35 12.70
C SER A 252 -18.12 3.15 11.76
N ILE A 253 -18.35 3.38 10.48
CA ILE A 253 -17.34 3.36 9.43
C ILE A 253 -17.43 4.59 8.55
N LYS A 254 -16.26 5.06 8.13
CA LYS A 254 -16.09 6.13 7.15
C LYS A 254 -15.02 5.74 6.16
N THR A 255 -15.24 6.04 4.88
CA THR A 255 -14.32 5.69 3.80
C THR A 255 -14.10 6.87 2.86
N MET A 256 -12.86 7.03 2.40
CA MET A 256 -12.50 8.03 1.39
C MET A 256 -11.81 7.33 0.21
N PRO A 257 -12.37 7.39 -1.01
CA PRO A 257 -11.65 7.00 -2.21
C PRO A 257 -10.40 7.86 -2.41
N ILE A 258 -9.28 7.24 -2.72
CA ILE A 258 -7.99 7.92 -2.94
C ILE A 258 -7.30 7.27 -4.13
N SER A 259 -7.00 8.10 -5.12
CA SER A 259 -6.26 7.74 -6.33
C SER A 259 -4.78 8.07 -6.24
N PHE A 260 -4.35 8.87 -5.25
CA PHE A 260 -2.95 9.24 -5.03
C PHE A 260 -2.66 9.56 -3.56
N GLY A 261 -1.63 8.93 -2.96
CA GLY A 261 -1.14 9.27 -1.62
C GLY A 261 -1.85 8.56 -0.47
N ARG A 262 -2.43 7.37 -0.70
CA ARG A 262 -3.28 6.73 0.31
C ARG A 262 -2.50 6.17 1.50
N PHE A 263 -1.31 5.63 1.26
CA PHE A 263 -0.41 5.13 2.31
C PHE A 263 0.01 6.29 3.21
N GLU A 264 0.41 7.41 2.62
CA GLU A 264 0.96 8.52 3.38
C GLU A 264 -0.11 9.26 4.16
N LEU A 265 -1.34 9.34 3.64
CA LEU A 265 -2.47 9.86 4.41
C LEU A 265 -2.87 8.91 5.55
N GLU A 266 -2.90 7.59 5.32
CA GLU A 266 -3.14 6.60 6.39
C GLU A 266 -2.09 6.76 7.51
N GLU A 267 -0.80 6.76 7.18
CA GLU A 267 0.30 6.93 8.14
C GLU A 267 0.15 8.24 8.93
N HIS A 268 -0.17 9.34 8.26
CA HIS A 268 -0.40 10.65 8.90
C HIS A 268 -1.57 10.60 9.90
N LEU A 269 -2.71 10.05 9.48
CA LEU A 269 -3.89 9.96 10.34
C LEU A 269 -3.66 9.02 11.53
N ILE A 270 -2.95 7.90 11.33
CA ILE A 270 -2.60 6.97 12.42
C ILE A 270 -1.73 7.69 13.46
N ARG A 271 -0.66 8.37 13.04
CA ARG A 271 0.23 9.09 13.97
C ARG A 271 -0.51 10.18 14.75
N LYS A 272 -1.42 10.90 14.08
CA LYS A 272 -2.18 11.99 14.69
C LYS A 272 -3.24 11.50 15.68
N HIS A 273 -4.01 10.48 15.29
CA HIS A 273 -5.19 10.05 16.05
C HIS A 273 -4.96 8.83 16.95
N LYS A 274 -3.82 8.14 16.80
CA LYS A 274 -3.39 6.99 17.61
C LYS A 274 -4.51 5.97 17.87
N PRO A 275 -5.13 5.39 16.81
CA PRO A 275 -6.21 4.42 16.96
C PRO A 275 -5.77 3.20 17.77
N ILE A 276 -6.68 2.62 18.55
CA ILE A 276 -6.38 1.55 19.52
C ILE A 276 -5.65 0.36 18.89
N LEU A 277 -6.01 -0.01 17.64
CA LEU A 277 -5.51 -1.20 16.96
C LEU A 277 -4.33 -0.94 15.99
N ASN A 278 -3.92 0.31 15.75
CA ASN A 278 -2.81 0.65 14.83
C ASN A 278 -1.42 0.69 15.52
N ARG A 279 -1.20 -0.14 16.53
CA ARG A 279 -0.08 -0.04 17.51
C ARG A 279 1.34 -0.11 16.93
N LYS A 280 1.56 -0.67 15.73
CA LYS A 280 2.92 -0.80 15.15
C LYS A 280 3.46 0.47 14.52
N GLU A 281 2.64 1.51 14.32
CA GLU A 281 3.06 2.80 13.75
C GLU A 281 2.93 3.95 14.75
N ASN A 282 2.56 3.65 16.01
CA ASN A 282 2.48 4.60 17.12
C ASN A 282 3.80 4.69 17.91
N ALA A 283 4.85 4.00 17.47
CA ALA A 283 6.18 3.95 18.06
C ALA A 283 7.22 4.51 17.10
#